data_AF-F0G4G4-F1
#
_entry.id   AF-F0G4G4-F1
#
_cell.length_a   1.000
_cell.length_b   1.000
_cell.length_c   1.000
_cell.angle_alpha   90.00
_cell.angle_beta   90.00
_cell.angle_gamma   90.00
#
_symmetry.space_group_name_H-M   'P 1'
#
loop_
_entity.id
_entity.type
_entity.pdbx_description
1 polymer ?
#
loop_
_entity_poly.entity_id
_entity_poly.type
_entity_poly.pdbx_seq_one_letter_code
_entity_poly.pdbx_strand_id
1 'polypeptide(L)' 'WPIVDLRIDWADADPIGQLDALWQAYRPQMQDYQTRALNPTAAPSYGVPGDE' A
#
# COMPACT_ATOMS: atom_id res chain seq x y z
N TRP A 1 -6.30 -12.13 9.36
CA TRP A 1 -5.73 -12.08 8.00
C TRP A 1 -4.71 -10.96 7.96
N PRO A 2 -3.48 -11.18 7.45
CA PRO A 2 -2.54 -10.09 7.24
C PRO A 2 -3.14 -9.06 6.28
N ILE A 3 -2.99 -7.78 6.60
CA ILE A 3 -3.52 -6.66 5.81
C ILE A 3 -2.59 -6.35 4.62
N VAL A 4 -1.34 -6.80 4.68
CA VAL A 4 -0.34 -6.65 3.63
C VAL A 4 0.57 -7.88 3.57
N ASP A 5 1.01 -8.24 2.37
CA ASP A 5 2.12 -9.17 2.09
C ASP A 5 3.14 -8.43 1.21
N LEU A 6 4.36 -8.23 1.72
CA LEU A 6 5.45 -7.53 1.03
C LEU A 6 6.56 -8.52 0.72
N ARG A 7 7.06 -8.50 -0.52
CA ARG A 7 8.05 -9.46 -0.99
C ARG A 7 9.13 -8.77 -1.81
N ILE A 8 10.35 -9.26 -1.65
CA ILE A 8 11.47 -9.02 -2.56
C ILE A 8 11.73 -10.36 -3.24
N ASP A 9 11.17 -10.55 -4.43
CA ASP A 9 11.28 -11.83 -5.14
C ASP A 9 12.68 -12.03 -5.77
N TRP A 10 13.45 -10.96 -5.92
CA TRP A 10 14.86 -10.98 -6.36
C TRP A 10 15.63 -9.79 -5.81
N ALA A 11 16.87 -10.01 -5.36
CA ALA A 11 17.83 -8.95 -5.06
C ALA A 11 19.26 -9.49 -5.19
N ASP A 12 20.13 -8.76 -5.90
CA ASP A 12 21.54 -9.13 -6.05
C ASP A 12 22.34 -8.90 -4.75
N ALA A 13 21.90 -7.96 -3.90
CA ALA A 13 22.46 -7.71 -2.58
C ALA A 13 21.42 -7.11 -1.63
N ASP A 14 21.58 -7.41 -0.34
CA ASP A 14 20.77 -6.88 0.78
C ASP A 14 19.23 -6.93 0.56
N PRO A 15 18.63 -8.11 0.31
CA PRO A 15 17.18 -8.25 0.17
C PRO A 15 16.40 -7.82 1.42
N ILE A 16 17.00 -7.93 2.62
CA ILE A 16 16.36 -7.55 3.87
C ILE A 16 16.29 -6.03 4.01
N GLY A 17 17.39 -5.31 3.72
CA GLY A 17 17.38 -3.85 3.70
C GLY A 17 16.41 -3.30 2.65
N GLN A 18 16.31 -3.94 1.49
CA GLN A 18 15.31 -3.59 0.48
C GLN A 18 13.87 -3.84 0.95
N LEU A 19 13.62 -4.94 1.68
CA LEU A 19 12.31 -5.21 2.27
C LEU A 19 11.95 -4.17 3.35
N ASP A 20 12.91 -3.74 4.18
CA ASP A 20 12.68 -2.65 5.14
C ASP A 20 12.34 -1.34 4.44
N ALA A 21 13.10 -0.95 3.41
CA ALA A 21 12.81 0.24 2.61
C ALA A 21 11.40 0.17 1.98
N LEU A 22 11.02 -0.98 1.45
CA LEU A 22 9.68 -1.24 0.91
C LEU A 22 8.60 -1.07 1.98
N TRP A 23 8.84 -1.59 3.19
CA TRP A 23 7.94 -1.40 4.33
C TRP A 23 7.83 0.07 4.75
N GLN A 24 8.93 0.81 4.86
CA GLN A 24 8.88 2.23 5.24
C GLN A 24 8.09 3.07 4.22
N ALA A 25 8.19 2.74 2.93
CA ALA A 25 7.42 3.42 1.88
C ALA A 25 5.92 3.08 1.95
N TYR A 26 5.58 1.82 2.22
CA TYR A 26 4.19 1.35 2.24
C TYR A 26 3.44 1.71 3.54
N ARG A 27 4.10 1.58 4.71
CA ARG A 27 3.48 1.72 6.04
C ARG A 27 2.62 2.98 6.22
N PRO A 28 3.02 4.19 5.79
CA PRO A 28 2.21 5.40 5.96
C PRO A 28 0.87 5.34 5.20
N GLN A 29 0.83 4.60 4.09
CA GLN A 29 -0.33 4.49 3.20
C GLN A 29 -1.38 3.48 3.72
N MET A 30 -1.04 2.67 4.73
CA MET A 30 -1.97 1.70 5.32
C MET A 30 -3.20 2.36 5.95
N GLN A 31 -3.06 3.59 6.44
CA GLN A 31 -4.18 4.34 7.01
C GLN A 31 -5.21 4.70 5.92
N ASP A 32 -4.77 4.96 4.69
CA ASP A 32 -5.66 5.30 3.56
C ASP A 32 -6.45 4.09 3.08
N TYR A 33 -5.83 2.90 3.09
CA TYR A 33 -6.51 1.64 2.80
C TYR A 33 -7.59 1.30 3.84
N GLN A 34 -7.31 1.49 5.13
CA GLN A 34 -8.33 1.34 6.18
C GLN A 34 -9.44 2.38 6.03
N THR A 35 -9.09 3.63 5.74
CA THR A 35 -10.07 4.70 5.53
C THR A 35 -10.97 4.41 4.33
N ARG A 36 -10.44 3.93 3.20
CA ARG A 36 -11.25 3.49 2.05
C ARG A 36 -12.19 2.33 2.39
N ALA A 37 -11.71 1.36 3.18
CA ALA A 37 -12.52 0.22 3.58
C ALA A 37 -13.64 0.61 4.57
N LEU A 38 -13.40 1.61 5.43
CA LEU A 38 -14.34 2.07 6.46
C LEU A 38 -15.28 3.18 5.99
N ASN A 39 -14.81 4.07 5.11
CA ASN A 39 -15.55 5.21 4.61
C ASN A 39 -15.16 5.55 3.15
N PRO A 40 -15.66 4.79 2.16
CA PRO A 40 -15.31 4.97 0.75
C PRO A 40 -15.66 6.35 0.18
N THR A 41 -16.57 7.11 0.80
CA THR A 41 -16.94 8.48 0.36
C THR A 41 -15.97 9.56 0.82
N ALA A 42 -15.01 9.25 1.71
CA ALA A 42 -13.96 10.16 2.14
C ALA A 42 -12.65 10.02 1.34
N ALA A 43 -12.58 9.05 0.41
CA ALA A 43 -11.39 8.83 -0.40
C ALA A 43 -11.27 9.89 -1.52
N PRO A 44 -10.06 10.40 -1.81
CA PRO A 44 -9.85 11.26 -2.97
C PRO A 44 -10.30 10.53 -4.26
N SER A 45 -11.17 11.17 -5.05
CA SER A 45 -11.45 10.70 -6.42
C SER A 45 -10.19 10.85 -7.26
N TYR A 46 -9.86 9.79 -7.99
CA TYR A 46 -8.75 9.79 -8.95
C TYR A 46 -9.25 9.94 -10.41
N GLY A 47 -10.50 10.38 -10.61
CA GLY A 47 -11.03 10.72 -11.93
C GLY A 47 -11.00 9.55 -12.92
N VAL A 48 -11.41 8.36 -12.48
CA VAL A 48 -11.49 7.19 -13.36
C VAL A 48 -12.87 7.12 -14.05
N PRO A 49 -12.95 6.63 -15.31
CA PRO A 49 -14.23 6.45 -15.99
C PRO A 49 -15.16 5.54 -15.19
N GLY A 50 -16.32 6.04 -14.77
CA GLY A 50 -17.28 5.34 -13.89
C GLY A 50 -17.76 6.15 -12.67
N ASP A 51 -17.30 7.39 -12.50
CA ASP A 51 -17.75 8.33 -11.45
C ASP A 51 -19.13 9.02 -11.76
N GLU A 52 -19.98 8.42 -12.61
CA GLU A 52 -21.38 8.82 -12.85
C GLU A 52 -22.38 7.80 -12.27
#